data_AF-A0A1S4BW86-F1
#
_entry.id   AF-A0A1S4BW86-F1
#
_cell.length_a   1.000
_cell.length_b   1.000
_cell.length_c   1.000
_cell.angle_alpha   90.00
_cell.angle_beta   90.00
_cell.angle_gamma   90.00
#
_symmetry.space_group_name_H-M   'P 1'
#
loop_
_entity.id
_entity.type
_entity.pdbx_description
1 polymer ?
#
loop_
_entity_poly.entity_id
_entity_poly.type
_entity_poly.pdbx_seq_one_letter_code
_entity_poly.pdbx_strand_id
1 'polypeptide(L)'
;MAARFARSVGVLSSSVALRSAARIETFSHGAFKLRCSSYSSSSDSEFPKPTKKITDRLSGVIDSVNDRKLPPELRGQRNSVRSETDIINVVEQRIWHSMEEGQFENLPGKGKPLDLNTNPHVDPAEDTLYRILSRNKCAPEWVELNKEIRSNVVDWRSALKKAWTHKDTVGDSKWIEASESLKLQMRDINNKVFRYNLIVPFGRQMFVLKWEKEIDRLNEERTGS
;
A
#
# COMPACT_ATOMS: atom_id res chain seq x y z
N MET A 1 50.12 7.15 -41.46
CA MET A 1 50.40 8.45 -40.82
C MET A 1 49.97 8.38 -39.37
N ALA A 2 50.93 8.22 -38.47
CA ALA A 2 50.74 8.32 -37.04
C ALA A 2 50.70 9.81 -36.64
N ALA A 3 49.81 10.19 -35.74
CA ALA A 3 49.97 11.37 -34.91
C ALA A 3 49.39 11.09 -33.52
N ARG A 4 50.30 10.76 -32.60
CA ARG A 4 50.11 10.95 -31.16
C ARG A 4 50.24 12.44 -30.87
N PHE A 5 49.44 12.99 -29.96
CA PHE A 5 49.93 13.98 -29.00
C PHE A 5 49.06 13.99 -27.74
N ALA A 6 49.73 14.17 -26.62
CA ALA A 6 49.29 13.86 -25.28
C ALA A 6 48.93 15.13 -24.48
N ARG A 7 48.03 14.94 -23.51
CA ARG A 7 48.06 15.40 -22.10
C ARG A 7 48.04 16.92 -21.83
N SER A 8 47.01 17.38 -21.11
CA SER A 8 47.19 17.89 -19.73
C SER A 8 45.86 17.99 -18.97
N VAL A 9 46.02 18.02 -17.65
CA VAL A 9 45.05 17.90 -16.56
C VAL A 9 44.42 19.25 -16.21
N GLY A 10 43.13 19.25 -15.90
CA GLY A 10 42.42 20.36 -15.28
C GLY A 10 41.34 19.80 -14.34
N VAL A 11 41.68 19.67 -13.06
CA VAL A 11 40.73 19.45 -11.97
C VAL A 11 40.00 20.76 -11.73
N LEU A 12 38.66 20.76 -11.78
CA LEU A 12 37.81 21.65 -10.98
C LEU A 12 36.45 20.98 -10.77
N SER A 13 36.17 20.79 -9.48
CA SER A 13 35.03 20.11 -8.89
C SER A 13 33.74 20.93 -9.02
N SER A 14 32.66 20.33 -9.52
CA SER A 14 31.28 20.63 -9.10
C SER A 14 30.28 19.69 -9.80
N SER A 15 29.57 18.87 -9.03
CA SER A 15 28.14 18.56 -9.28
C SER A 15 27.53 17.77 -8.12
N VAL A 16 26.75 18.51 -7.34
CA VAL A 16 25.42 18.20 -6.79
C VAL A 16 25.06 16.72 -6.62
N ALA A 17 24.95 16.31 -5.35
CA ALA A 17 24.35 15.06 -4.92
C ALA A 17 23.01 15.31 -4.19
N LEU A 18 22.02 14.48 -4.56
CA LEU A 18 20.92 13.89 -3.75
C LEU A 18 19.89 14.86 -3.15
N ARG A 19 18.68 15.01 -3.73
CA ARG A 19 17.50 14.13 -3.60
C ARG A 19 17.24 13.64 -2.16
N SER A 20 16.24 14.21 -1.50
CA SER A 20 15.50 13.57 -0.41
C SER A 20 13.99 13.61 -0.70
N ALA A 21 13.32 12.56 -0.27
CA ALA A 21 12.10 12.00 -0.83
C ALA A 21 10.81 12.69 -0.36
N ALA A 22 9.88 12.89 -1.31
CA ALA A 22 8.48 13.17 -1.01
C ALA A 22 7.78 11.87 -0.59
N ARG A 23 7.28 11.83 0.66
CA ARG A 23 6.28 10.85 1.08
C ARG A 23 4.90 11.44 0.77
N ILE A 24 4.15 10.71 -0.05
CA ILE A 24 2.71 10.87 -0.23
C ILE A 24 2.06 9.98 0.82
N GLU A 25 1.42 10.57 1.83
CA GLU A 25 0.52 9.83 2.72
C GLU A 25 -0.92 9.95 2.20
N THR A 26 -1.51 8.79 1.96
CA THR A 26 -2.87 8.55 1.54
C THR A 26 -3.83 8.75 2.71
N PHE A 27 -4.90 9.50 2.46
CA PHE A 27 -6.08 9.61 3.32
C PHE A 27 -6.70 8.24 3.58
N SER A 28 -6.88 7.90 4.85
CA SER A 28 -7.75 6.82 5.32
C SER A 28 -8.57 7.36 6.49
N HIS A 29 -9.88 7.18 6.39
CA HIS A 29 -10.90 7.67 7.30
C HIS A 29 -10.63 7.32 8.77
N GLY A 30 -10.58 8.34 9.62
CA GLY A 30 -10.58 8.21 11.07
C GLY A 30 -11.01 9.55 11.66
N ALA A 31 -12.10 9.53 12.43
CA ALA A 31 -12.73 10.71 13.00
C ALA A 31 -11.72 11.61 13.75
N PHE A 32 -11.42 12.78 13.19
CA PHE A 32 -10.70 13.84 13.90
C PHE A 32 -11.64 14.49 14.91
N LYS A 33 -11.70 13.95 16.14
CA LYS A 33 -12.15 14.72 17.30
C LYS A 33 -11.13 15.82 17.55
N LEU A 34 -11.41 17.03 17.08
CA LEU A 34 -10.69 18.22 17.50
C LEU A 34 -11.02 18.49 18.98
N ARG A 35 -10.11 18.05 19.86
CA ARG A 35 -10.07 18.51 21.25
C ARG A 35 -9.52 19.94 21.22
N CYS A 36 -10.40 20.93 21.24
CA CYS A 36 -9.99 22.32 21.44
C CYS A 36 -9.60 22.52 22.91
N SER A 37 -8.31 22.38 23.22
CA SER A 37 -7.73 22.89 24.45
C SER A 37 -7.64 24.42 24.35
N SER A 38 -8.59 25.10 24.97
CA SER A 38 -8.51 26.54 25.22
C SER A 38 -7.42 26.80 26.26
N TYR A 39 -6.24 27.20 25.79
CA TYR A 39 -5.27 27.84 26.67
C TYR A 39 -5.66 29.32 26.77
N SER A 40 -6.24 29.69 27.92
CA SER A 40 -6.32 31.09 28.32
C SER A 40 -4.94 31.48 28.82
N SER A 41 -4.19 32.24 28.03
CA SER A 41 -3.03 32.98 28.54
C SER A 41 -3.33 34.47 28.46
N SER A 42 -3.67 35.00 29.64
CA SER A 42 -3.58 36.41 29.98
C SER A 42 -2.15 36.87 29.73
N SER A 43 -1.98 37.88 28.88
CA SER A 43 -0.80 38.73 28.85
C SER A 43 -1.19 40.04 28.16
N ASP A 44 -1.29 41.07 28.99
CA ASP A 44 -1.28 42.47 28.56
C ASP A 44 0.02 42.76 27.81
N SER A 45 -0.12 43.10 26.53
CA SER A 45 0.92 43.78 25.77
C SER A 45 0.26 44.43 24.55
N GLU A 46 0.20 45.76 24.58
CA GLU A 46 -0.24 46.62 23.48
C GLU A 46 0.67 46.41 22.26
N PHE A 47 0.19 45.64 21.28
CA PHE A 47 0.70 45.67 19.90
C PHE A 47 -0.50 45.49 18.94
N PRO A 48 -0.61 46.28 17.86
CA PRO A 48 -1.74 46.21 16.95
C PRO A 48 -1.66 44.92 16.13
N LYS A 49 -2.38 43.87 16.56
CA LYS A 49 -2.37 42.53 15.94
C LYS A 49 -2.93 42.58 14.50
N PRO A 50 -2.12 42.42 13.43
CA PRO A 50 -2.61 42.37 12.05
C PRO A 50 -3.14 40.98 11.67
N THR A 51 -2.88 39.97 12.50
CA THR A 51 -3.10 38.54 12.19
C THR A 51 -4.56 38.10 12.23
N LYS A 52 -5.41 38.75 13.06
CA LYS A 52 -6.87 38.48 13.09
C LYS A 52 -7.53 38.71 11.73
N LYS A 53 -7.11 39.77 11.02
CA LYS A 53 -7.62 40.08 9.68
C LYS A 53 -7.25 39.02 8.64
N ILE A 54 -6.08 38.39 8.78
CA ILE A 54 -5.62 37.36 7.84
C ILE A 54 -6.39 36.05 8.08
N THR A 55 -6.57 35.64 9.34
CA THR A 55 -7.37 34.45 9.68
C THR A 55 -8.83 34.61 9.27
N ASP A 56 -9.42 35.79 9.45
CA ASP A 56 -10.81 36.09 9.06
C ASP A 56 -11.01 36.14 7.55
N ARG A 57 -9.97 36.57 6.81
CA ARG A 57 -9.97 36.52 5.34
C ARG A 57 -9.86 35.09 4.83
N LEU A 58 -8.99 34.28 5.43
CA LEU A 58 -8.84 32.87 5.04
C LEU A 58 -10.09 32.06 5.38
N SER A 59 -10.70 32.28 6.55
CA SER A 59 -11.97 31.64 6.90
C SER A 59 -13.09 32.04 5.95
N GLY A 60 -13.22 33.33 5.61
CA GLY A 60 -14.22 33.80 4.64
C GLY A 60 -14.02 33.21 3.23
N VAL A 61 -12.77 33.05 2.78
CA VAL A 61 -12.48 32.37 1.51
C VAL A 61 -12.86 30.89 1.57
N ILE A 62 -12.50 30.18 2.65
CA ILE A 62 -12.85 28.77 2.85
C ILE A 62 -14.37 28.58 2.87
N ASP A 63 -15.09 29.43 3.60
CA ASP A 63 -16.56 29.42 3.68
C ASP A 63 -17.19 29.66 2.30
N SER A 64 -16.68 30.63 1.53
CA SER A 64 -17.18 30.91 0.19
C SER A 64 -16.98 29.74 -0.80
N VAL A 65 -15.88 28.98 -0.65
CA VAL A 65 -15.58 27.80 -1.47
C VAL A 65 -16.49 26.64 -1.07
N ASN A 66 -16.70 26.45 0.24
CA ASN A 66 -17.57 25.41 0.77
C ASN A 66 -19.04 25.68 0.41
N ASP A 67 -19.50 26.93 0.47
CA ASP A 67 -20.85 27.34 0.09
C ASP A 67 -21.18 26.98 -1.36
N ARG A 68 -20.20 27.03 -2.28
CA ARG A 68 -20.40 26.65 -3.68
C ARG A 68 -20.68 25.15 -3.85
N LYS A 69 -20.25 24.31 -2.90
CA LYS A 69 -20.52 22.86 -2.91
C LYS A 69 -21.90 22.51 -2.39
N LEU A 70 -22.58 23.46 -1.74
CA LEU A 70 -23.90 23.23 -1.19
C LEU A 70 -25.02 23.37 -2.26
N PRO A 71 -26.13 22.65 -2.05
CA PRO A 71 -27.43 22.96 -2.63
C PRO A 71 -27.71 24.48 -2.66
N PRO A 72 -28.24 25.06 -3.75
CA PRO A 72 -28.59 26.48 -3.82
C PRO A 72 -29.42 26.97 -2.64
N GLU A 73 -30.28 26.11 -2.07
CA GLU A 73 -31.16 26.37 -0.93
C GLU A 73 -30.40 26.59 0.39
N LEU A 74 -29.13 26.15 0.47
CA LEU A 74 -28.28 26.21 1.66
C LEU A 74 -27.11 27.21 1.54
N ARG A 75 -27.01 27.95 0.43
CA ARG A 75 -25.93 28.91 0.17
C ARG A 75 -26.16 30.23 0.89
N GLY A 76 -25.10 30.88 1.38
CA GLY A 76 -25.17 32.23 1.96
C GLY A 76 -25.71 32.33 3.38
N GLN A 77 -26.10 31.20 4.00
CA GLN A 77 -26.37 31.17 5.44
C GLN A 77 -25.07 31.07 6.24
N ARG A 78 -24.86 32.00 7.18
CA ARG A 78 -23.68 31.99 8.06
C ARG A 78 -23.61 30.67 8.81
N ASN A 79 -22.45 30.00 8.75
CA ASN A 79 -22.18 28.64 9.26
C ASN A 79 -22.74 28.31 10.66
N SER A 80 -22.97 29.31 11.52
CA SER A 80 -23.53 29.12 12.87
C SER A 80 -25.01 28.74 12.91
N VAL A 81 -25.76 28.89 11.80
CA VAL A 81 -27.19 28.54 11.70
C VAL A 81 -27.42 27.35 10.75
N ARG A 82 -26.36 26.63 10.36
CA ARG A 82 -26.56 25.32 9.71
C ARG A 82 -26.90 24.30 10.77
N SER A 83 -28.16 24.30 11.19
CA SER A 83 -28.68 23.21 12.00
C SER A 83 -28.65 21.93 11.15
N GLU A 84 -28.27 20.81 11.75
CA GLU A 84 -28.34 19.50 11.10
C GLU A 84 -29.73 19.24 10.51
N THR A 85 -30.77 19.77 11.16
CA THR A 85 -32.17 19.74 10.72
C THR A 85 -32.42 20.46 9.39
N ASP A 86 -31.78 21.60 9.11
CA ASP A 86 -31.98 22.31 7.83
C ASP A 86 -31.39 21.53 6.65
N ILE A 87 -30.23 20.88 6.89
CA ILE A 87 -29.59 20.02 5.90
C ILE A 87 -30.48 18.82 5.62
N ILE A 88 -31.00 18.16 6.66
CA ILE A 88 -31.91 17.02 6.53
C ILE A 88 -33.16 17.42 5.74
N ASN A 89 -33.79 18.56 6.07
CA ASN A 89 -35.00 19.01 5.39
C ASN A 89 -34.79 19.24 3.89
N VAL A 90 -33.68 19.89 3.50
CA VAL A 90 -33.36 20.10 2.08
C VAL A 90 -33.04 18.79 1.37
N VAL A 91 -32.35 17.86 2.04
CA VAL A 91 -32.05 16.53 1.51
C VAL A 91 -33.36 15.75 1.27
N GLU A 92 -34.25 15.70 2.25
CA GLU A 92 -35.55 15.03 2.15
C GLU A 92 -36.41 15.60 1.01
N GLN A 93 -36.52 16.92 0.90
CA GLN A 93 -37.26 17.56 -0.18
C GLN A 93 -36.73 17.17 -1.57
N ARG A 94 -35.40 17.10 -1.72
CA ARG A 94 -34.77 16.69 -2.99
C ARG A 94 -34.98 15.21 -3.29
N ILE A 95 -34.94 14.35 -2.28
CA ILE A 95 -35.25 12.92 -2.45
C ILE A 95 -36.70 12.76 -2.90
N TRP A 96 -37.65 13.42 -2.24
CA TRP A 96 -39.07 13.43 -2.62
C TRP A 96 -39.29 13.89 -4.06
N HIS A 97 -38.72 15.02 -4.44
CA HIS A 97 -38.85 15.52 -5.81
C HIS A 97 -38.26 14.55 -6.84
N SER A 98 -37.10 13.95 -6.53
CA SER A 98 -36.46 12.94 -7.40
C SER A 98 -37.29 11.65 -7.52
N MET A 99 -38.04 11.29 -6.47
CA MET A 99 -39.00 10.18 -6.52
C MET A 99 -40.22 10.50 -7.38
N GLU A 100 -40.80 11.70 -7.24
CA GLU A 100 -41.93 12.17 -8.07
C GLU A 100 -41.56 12.25 -9.55
N GLU A 101 -40.36 12.72 -9.85
CA GLU A 101 -39.81 12.77 -11.21
C GLU A 101 -39.45 11.38 -11.78
N GLY A 102 -39.47 10.33 -10.96
CA GLY A 102 -39.12 8.98 -11.39
C GLY A 102 -37.64 8.81 -11.73
N GLN A 103 -36.74 9.66 -11.21
CA GLN A 103 -35.29 9.58 -11.47
C GLN A 103 -34.68 8.24 -11.05
N PHE A 104 -35.31 7.52 -10.11
CA PHE A 104 -34.91 6.20 -9.64
C PHE A 104 -35.44 5.04 -10.50
N GLU A 105 -36.36 5.29 -11.42
CA GLU A 105 -36.98 4.24 -12.24
C GLU A 105 -36.10 3.79 -13.40
N ASN A 106 -35.31 4.69 -14.00
CA ASN A 106 -34.44 4.42 -15.14
C ASN A 106 -32.95 4.46 -14.79
N LEU A 107 -32.58 3.95 -13.61
CA LEU A 107 -31.17 3.86 -13.23
C LEU A 107 -30.41 2.87 -14.11
N PRO A 108 -29.17 3.22 -14.55
CA PRO A 108 -28.34 2.31 -15.32
C PRO A 108 -28.05 1.06 -14.47
N GLY A 109 -28.51 -0.10 -14.96
CA GLY A 109 -28.32 -1.38 -14.28
C GLY A 109 -29.46 -1.83 -13.36
N LYS A 110 -30.59 -1.09 -13.27
CA LYS A 110 -31.78 -1.56 -12.53
C LYS A 110 -32.21 -2.95 -13.01
N GLY A 111 -32.34 -3.90 -12.09
CA GLY A 111 -32.76 -5.28 -12.36
C GLY A 111 -31.70 -6.19 -13.01
N LYS A 112 -30.50 -5.68 -13.33
CA LYS A 112 -29.38 -6.50 -13.82
C LYS A 112 -28.53 -6.98 -12.65
N PRO A 113 -27.97 -8.20 -12.69
CA PRO A 113 -26.95 -8.62 -11.74
C PRO A 113 -25.80 -7.61 -11.71
N LEU A 114 -25.36 -7.24 -10.51
CA LEU A 114 -24.26 -6.31 -10.33
C LEU A 114 -22.98 -6.90 -10.92
N ASP A 115 -22.30 -6.14 -11.79
CA ASP A 115 -20.99 -6.56 -12.31
C ASP A 115 -19.91 -6.30 -11.26
N LEU A 116 -19.51 -7.38 -10.58
CA LEU A 116 -18.45 -7.35 -9.58
C LEU A 116 -17.04 -7.33 -10.19
N ASN A 117 -16.90 -7.46 -11.52
CA ASN A 117 -15.60 -7.58 -12.15
C ASN A 117 -14.93 -6.23 -12.41
N THR A 118 -15.70 -5.16 -12.52
CA THR A 118 -15.18 -3.84 -12.86
C THR A 118 -14.71 -3.13 -11.58
N ASN A 119 -13.41 -2.88 -11.46
CA ASN A 119 -12.85 -2.12 -10.35
C ASN A 119 -12.70 -0.63 -10.73
N PRO A 120 -13.50 0.29 -10.17
CA PRO A 120 -13.46 1.72 -10.52
C PRO A 120 -12.15 2.42 -10.14
N HIS A 121 -11.32 1.78 -9.31
CA HIS A 121 -10.08 2.34 -8.79
C HIS A 121 -8.84 1.89 -9.56
N VAL A 122 -9.00 1.07 -10.61
CA VAL A 122 -7.89 0.54 -11.41
C VAL A 122 -7.79 1.33 -12.72
N ASP A 123 -6.57 1.53 -13.20
CA ASP A 123 -6.34 2.15 -14.50
C ASP A 123 -7.00 1.32 -15.64
N PRO A 124 -7.63 1.93 -16.66
CA PRO A 124 -8.32 1.18 -17.72
C PRO A 124 -7.45 0.16 -18.47
N ALA A 125 -6.14 0.41 -18.59
CA ALA A 125 -5.22 -0.54 -19.22
C ALA A 125 -4.95 -1.75 -18.31
N GLU A 126 -4.76 -1.51 -17.01
CA GLU A 126 -4.58 -2.57 -16.01
C GLU A 126 -5.85 -3.42 -15.83
N ASP A 127 -7.03 -2.80 -15.79
CA ASP A 127 -8.32 -3.51 -15.71
C ASP A 127 -8.49 -4.47 -16.90
N THR A 128 -8.15 -4.01 -18.10
CA THR A 128 -8.21 -4.83 -19.31
C THR A 128 -7.22 -6.00 -19.25
N LEU A 129 -5.99 -5.77 -18.76
CA LEU A 129 -5.01 -6.83 -18.54
C LEU A 129 -5.52 -7.87 -17.54
N TYR A 130 -6.00 -7.47 -16.37
CA TYR A 130 -6.52 -8.39 -15.35
C TYR A 130 -7.73 -9.16 -15.85
N ARG A 131 -8.62 -8.52 -16.62
CA ARG A 131 -9.77 -9.17 -17.25
C ARG A 131 -9.35 -10.24 -18.26
N ILE A 132 -8.35 -9.97 -19.09
CA ILE A 132 -7.81 -10.95 -20.05
C ILE A 132 -7.16 -12.12 -19.30
N LEU A 133 -6.34 -11.84 -18.29
CA LEU A 133 -5.69 -12.88 -17.47
C LEU A 133 -6.71 -13.78 -16.77
N SER A 134 -7.73 -13.18 -16.14
CA SER A 134 -8.81 -13.90 -15.47
C SER A 134 -9.60 -14.80 -16.43
N ARG A 135 -9.95 -14.29 -17.63
CA ARG A 135 -10.63 -15.09 -18.68
C ARG A 135 -9.81 -16.29 -19.13
N ASN A 136 -8.48 -16.14 -19.21
CA ASN A 136 -7.57 -17.22 -19.59
C ASN A 136 -7.14 -18.12 -18.42
N LYS A 137 -7.62 -17.83 -17.19
CA LYS A 137 -7.17 -18.49 -15.94
C LYS A 137 -5.65 -18.42 -15.73
N CYS A 138 -4.99 -17.41 -16.29
CA CYS A 138 -3.57 -17.18 -16.10
C CYS A 138 -3.38 -16.34 -14.83
N ALA A 139 -2.54 -16.82 -13.92
CA ALA A 139 -2.23 -16.08 -12.71
C ALA A 139 -1.08 -15.10 -12.98
N PRO A 140 -1.01 -13.96 -12.26
CA PRO A 140 0.17 -13.10 -12.31
C PRO A 140 1.44 -13.86 -11.93
N GLU A 141 2.59 -13.47 -12.51
CA GLU A 141 3.90 -14.11 -12.28
C GLU A 141 4.20 -14.36 -10.80
N TRP A 142 3.92 -13.37 -9.93
CA TRP A 142 4.19 -13.50 -8.49
C TRP A 142 3.34 -14.57 -7.80
N VAL A 143 2.14 -14.87 -8.29
CA VAL A 143 1.27 -15.93 -7.75
C VAL A 143 1.87 -17.30 -8.10
N GLU A 144 2.31 -17.47 -9.34
CA GLU A 144 2.94 -18.70 -9.81
C GLU A 144 4.27 -18.94 -9.07
N LEU A 145 5.09 -17.89 -8.96
CA LEU A 145 6.35 -17.93 -8.21
C LEU A 145 6.11 -18.25 -6.73
N ASN A 146 5.06 -17.72 -6.11
CA ASN A 146 4.71 -18.06 -4.73
C ASN A 146 4.42 -19.56 -4.56
N LYS A 147 3.63 -20.13 -5.48
CA LYS A 147 3.30 -21.55 -5.50
C LYS A 147 4.56 -22.40 -5.67
N GLU A 148 5.43 -22.01 -6.60
CA GLU A 148 6.70 -22.69 -6.85
C GLU A 148 7.61 -22.68 -5.60
N ILE A 149 7.81 -21.52 -4.98
CA ILE A 149 8.60 -21.39 -3.75
C ILE A 149 8.04 -22.30 -2.68
N ARG A 150 6.72 -22.26 -2.42
CA ARG A 150 6.09 -23.11 -1.40
C ARG A 150 6.29 -24.59 -1.66
N SER A 151 6.16 -25.04 -2.91
CA SER A 151 6.42 -26.43 -3.29
C SER A 151 7.88 -26.81 -3.01
N ASN A 152 8.82 -26.00 -3.49
CA ASN A 152 10.25 -26.23 -3.30
C ASN A 152 10.64 -26.29 -1.81
N VAL A 153 10.01 -25.46 -0.97
CA VAL A 153 10.23 -25.48 0.49
C VAL A 153 9.76 -26.79 1.10
N VAL A 154 8.60 -27.31 0.70
CA VAL A 154 8.06 -28.58 1.21
C VAL A 154 8.97 -29.74 0.79
N ASP A 155 9.37 -29.77 -0.49
CA ASP A 155 10.25 -30.81 -1.02
C ASP A 155 11.61 -30.79 -0.34
N TRP A 156 12.21 -29.60 -0.21
CA TRP A 156 13.48 -29.39 0.50
C TRP A 156 13.40 -29.80 1.98
N ARG A 157 12.32 -29.46 2.68
CA ARG A 157 12.09 -29.89 4.07
C ARG A 157 11.99 -31.40 4.21
N SER A 158 11.29 -32.04 3.28
CA SER A 158 11.17 -33.50 3.27
C SER A 158 12.52 -34.18 3.03
N ALA A 159 13.33 -33.63 2.11
CA ALA A 159 14.68 -34.11 1.83
C ALA A 159 15.61 -33.91 3.03
N LEU A 160 15.55 -32.75 3.69
CA LEU A 160 16.29 -32.45 4.90
C LEU A 160 15.93 -33.43 6.03
N LYS A 161 14.64 -33.68 6.25
CA LYS A 161 14.17 -34.63 7.28
C LYS A 161 14.68 -36.05 7.02
N LYS A 162 14.65 -36.52 5.77
CA LYS A 162 15.21 -37.83 5.37
C LYS A 162 16.73 -37.89 5.60
N ALA A 163 17.47 -36.87 5.19
CA ALA A 163 18.92 -36.81 5.42
C ALA A 163 19.24 -36.79 6.93
N TRP A 164 18.42 -36.09 7.72
CA TRP A 164 18.58 -36.01 9.16
C TRP A 164 18.35 -37.35 9.86
N THR A 165 17.34 -38.15 9.46
CA THR A 165 17.11 -39.48 10.04
C THR A 165 18.24 -40.47 9.74
N HIS A 166 18.89 -40.34 8.58
CA HIS A 166 20.01 -41.21 8.20
C HIS A 166 21.36 -40.76 8.76
N LYS A 167 21.44 -39.55 9.36
CA LYS A 167 22.65 -39.01 9.97
C LYS A 167 23.25 -39.98 11.01
N ASP A 168 22.41 -40.50 11.89
CA ASP A 168 22.83 -41.41 12.96
C ASP A 168 23.26 -42.81 12.43
N THR A 169 22.88 -43.17 11.19
CA THR A 169 23.13 -44.50 10.60
C THR A 169 24.30 -44.53 9.61
N VAL A 170 24.49 -43.47 8.82
CA VAL A 170 25.32 -43.52 7.59
C VAL A 170 26.68 -42.83 7.77
N GLY A 171 26.91 -42.20 8.92
CA GLY A 171 28.17 -41.55 9.29
C GLY A 171 28.30 -40.11 8.77
N ASP A 172 29.23 -39.37 9.37
CA ASP A 172 29.35 -37.91 9.19
C ASP A 172 29.69 -37.48 7.75
N SER A 173 30.42 -38.31 6.99
CA SER A 173 30.86 -37.95 5.62
C SER A 173 29.70 -37.79 4.64
N LYS A 174 28.73 -38.72 4.63
CA LYS A 174 27.56 -38.59 3.72
C LYS A 174 26.60 -37.49 4.17
N TRP A 175 26.55 -37.22 5.47
CA TRP A 175 25.80 -36.09 6.01
C TRP A 175 26.39 -34.75 5.55
N ILE A 176 27.72 -34.60 5.53
CA ILE A 176 28.39 -33.38 5.06
C ILE A 176 28.00 -33.11 3.60
N GLU A 177 28.16 -34.09 2.71
CA GLU A 177 27.79 -33.95 1.29
C GLU A 177 26.30 -33.61 1.09
N ALA A 178 25.41 -34.31 1.79
CA ALA A 178 23.98 -34.04 1.75
C ALA A 178 23.66 -32.63 2.26
N SER A 179 24.33 -32.18 3.32
CA SER A 179 24.15 -30.84 3.89
C SER A 179 24.58 -29.73 2.95
N GLU A 180 25.66 -29.93 2.18
CA GLU A 180 26.13 -28.96 1.18
C GLU A 180 25.14 -28.86 0.01
N SER A 181 24.66 -30.00 -0.50
CA SER A 181 23.62 -30.04 -1.54
C SER A 181 22.33 -29.35 -1.08
N LEU A 182 21.88 -29.62 0.15
CA LEU A 182 20.69 -28.98 0.72
C LEU A 182 20.89 -27.47 0.95
N LYS A 183 22.08 -27.01 1.34
CA LYS A 183 22.39 -25.58 1.44
C LYS A 183 22.36 -24.90 0.07
N LEU A 184 22.83 -25.57 -0.99
CA LEU A 184 22.75 -25.06 -2.35
C LEU A 184 21.30 -24.90 -2.81
N GLN A 185 20.45 -25.90 -2.55
CA GLN A 185 19.01 -25.85 -2.85
C GLN A 185 18.32 -24.72 -2.06
N MET A 186 18.64 -24.58 -0.77
CA MET A 186 18.13 -23.49 0.06
C MET A 186 18.51 -22.12 -0.52
N ARG A 187 19.73 -21.98 -1.05
CA ARG A 187 20.17 -20.74 -1.71
C ARG A 187 19.34 -20.44 -2.95
N ASP A 188 19.02 -21.45 -3.77
CA ASP A 188 18.15 -21.27 -4.93
C ASP A 188 16.74 -20.81 -4.52
N ILE A 189 16.16 -21.45 -3.51
CA ILE A 189 14.86 -21.03 -2.94
C ILE A 189 14.93 -19.59 -2.43
N ASN A 190 16.00 -19.22 -1.74
CA ASN A 190 16.19 -17.87 -1.23
C ASN A 190 16.35 -16.82 -2.35
N ASN A 191 16.98 -17.17 -3.48
CA ASN A 191 17.02 -16.31 -4.66
C ASN A 191 15.63 -16.08 -5.25
N LYS A 192 14.79 -17.14 -5.30
CA LYS A 192 13.39 -17.03 -5.74
C LYS A 192 12.57 -16.16 -4.78
N VAL A 193 12.76 -16.34 -3.46
CA VAL A 193 12.13 -15.49 -2.42
C VAL A 193 12.54 -14.03 -2.59
N PHE A 194 13.81 -13.76 -2.89
CA PHE A 194 14.28 -12.41 -3.17
C PHE A 194 13.59 -11.82 -4.40
N ARG A 195 13.56 -12.55 -5.52
CA ARG A 195 12.82 -12.12 -6.73
C ARG A 195 11.35 -11.85 -6.44
N TYR A 196 10.68 -12.74 -5.73
CA TYR A 196 9.30 -12.59 -5.30
C TYR A 196 9.10 -11.30 -4.48
N ASN A 197 9.97 -11.05 -3.49
CA ASN A 197 9.88 -9.86 -2.65
C ASN A 197 10.06 -8.53 -3.40
N LEU A 198 10.73 -8.56 -4.56
CA LEU A 198 10.90 -7.39 -5.44
C LEU A 198 9.66 -7.09 -6.29
N ILE A 199 8.86 -8.11 -6.62
CA ILE A 199 7.71 -7.97 -7.52
C ILE A 199 6.37 -7.86 -6.79
N VAL A 200 6.30 -8.24 -5.51
CA VAL A 200 5.04 -8.21 -4.76
C VAL A 200 4.74 -6.85 -4.14
N PRO A 201 3.46 -6.48 -4.01
CA PRO A 201 3.05 -5.34 -3.18
C PRO A 201 3.50 -5.50 -1.72
N PHE A 202 3.76 -4.37 -1.06
CA PHE A 202 4.13 -4.32 0.35
C PHE A 202 3.12 -5.10 1.23
N GLY A 203 3.63 -5.83 2.22
CA GLY A 203 2.82 -6.66 3.13
C GLY A 203 2.61 -8.12 2.67
N ARG A 204 2.98 -8.49 1.44
CA ARG A 204 2.91 -9.88 0.93
C ARG A 204 4.27 -10.57 0.78
N GLN A 205 5.33 -9.94 1.28
CA GLN A 205 6.70 -10.43 1.21
C GLN A 205 6.92 -11.69 2.07
N MET A 206 7.89 -12.50 1.68
CA MET A 206 8.26 -13.75 2.34
C MET A 206 9.60 -13.62 3.08
N PHE A 207 9.73 -14.37 4.17
CA PHE A 207 10.99 -14.49 4.89
C PHE A 207 11.95 -15.45 4.19
N VAL A 208 13.23 -15.10 4.24
CA VAL A 208 14.34 -15.92 3.76
C VAL A 208 14.54 -17.11 4.69
N LEU A 209 14.81 -18.29 4.12
CA LEU A 209 15.15 -19.49 4.90
C LEU A 209 16.56 -19.38 5.47
N LYS A 210 16.70 -19.79 6.73
CA LYS A 210 17.99 -19.88 7.42
C LYS A 210 18.23 -21.31 7.84
N TRP A 211 19.45 -21.79 7.63
CA TRP A 211 19.83 -23.17 7.92
C TRP A 211 19.68 -23.50 9.41
N GLU A 212 20.20 -22.61 10.27
CA GLU A 212 20.24 -22.79 11.72
C GLU A 212 18.84 -22.96 12.29
N LYS A 213 17.92 -22.07 11.91
CA LYS A 213 16.51 -22.11 12.33
C LYS A 213 15.82 -23.43 11.94
N GLU A 214 16.21 -24.01 10.82
CA GLU A 214 15.62 -25.24 10.33
C GLU A 214 16.11 -26.46 11.11
N ILE A 215 17.40 -26.46 11.46
CA ILE A 215 18.00 -27.49 12.32
C ILE A 215 17.45 -27.39 13.74
N ASP A 216 17.29 -26.17 14.27
CA ASP A 216 16.69 -25.94 15.59
C ASP A 216 15.27 -26.52 15.66
N ARG A 217 14.45 -26.29 14.62
CA ARG A 217 13.11 -26.89 14.54
C ARG A 217 13.16 -28.43 14.56
N LEU A 218 14.10 -29.04 13.83
CA LEU A 218 14.23 -30.50 13.83
C LEU A 218 14.67 -31.06 15.19
N ASN A 219 15.50 -30.31 15.93
CA ASN A 219 15.88 -30.67 17.29
C ASN A 219 14.68 -30.58 18.24
N GLU A 220 13.89 -29.50 18.14
CA GLU A 220 12.65 -29.33 18.93
C GLU A 220 11.65 -30.47 18.68
N GLU A 221 11.42 -30.83 17.41
CA GLU A 221 10.57 -31.97 17.01
C GLU A 221 11.02 -33.29 17.67
N ARG A 222 12.33 -33.51 17.82
CA ARG A 222 12.90 -34.71 18.48
C ARG A 222 12.74 -34.67 20.00
N THR A 223 12.81 -33.50 20.62
CA THR A 223 12.68 -33.35 22.08
C THR A 223 11.24 -33.34 22.59
N GLY A 224 10.27 -33.01 21.72
CA GLY A 224 8.85 -32.94 22.07
C GLY A 224 8.02 -34.19 21.74
N SER A 225 8.63 -35.24 21.17
CA SER A 225 8.03 -36.58 20.99
C SER A 225 8.52 -37.53 22.06
#